data_AF-X1CVP8-F1
#
_entry.id   AF-X1CVP8-F1
#
_cell.length_a   1.000
_cell.length_b   1.000
_cell.length_c   1.000
_cell.angle_alpha   90.00
_cell.angle_beta   90.00
_cell.angle_gamma   90.00
#
_symmetry.space_group_name_H-M   'P 1'
#
loop_
_entity.id
_entity.type
_entity.pdbx_description
1 polymer ?
#
loop_
_entity_poly.entity_id
_entity_poly.type
_entity_poly.pdbx_seq_one_letter_code
_entity_poly.pdbx_strand_id
1 'polypeptide(L)'
;MTIAVDRLSRLEKAMILYNHAKDGKLPSGVVDFLKSDACVKIVDHECFSPESIRQLCTGRLVDFSKQTAGNQESLLKKVEDFLFEPGEAWKVAYSSVPQYEQLLCSEVMTAGGSIDFGQLKANYEKTISLIEGH
;
A
#
# COMPACT_ATOMS: atom_id res chain seq x y z
N MET A 1 2.82 1.29 16.33
CA MET A 1 3.55 2.54 15.98
C MET A 1 3.28 2.79 14.50
N THR A 2 2.26 3.58 14.18
CA THR A 2 1.91 3.93 12.80
C THR A 2 2.89 4.99 12.33
N ILE A 3 3.85 4.60 11.48
CA ILE A 3 4.72 5.55 10.80
C ILE A 3 3.83 6.35 9.86
N ALA A 4 3.65 7.64 10.13
CA ALA A 4 3.00 8.58 9.22
C ALA A 4 3.84 8.63 7.94
N VAL A 5 3.44 7.87 6.93
CA VAL A 5 4.15 7.71 5.65
C VAL A 5 4.29 9.07 4.92
N ASP A 6 3.35 9.96 5.21
CA ASP A 6 3.25 11.38 4.86
C ASP A 6 4.36 12.26 5.46
N ARG A 7 5.12 11.78 6.45
CA ARG A 7 6.27 12.50 7.04
C ARG A 7 7.63 11.90 6.68
N LEU A 8 7.67 10.83 5.90
CA LEU A 8 8.94 10.21 5.51
C LEU A 8 9.64 11.05 4.45
N SER A 9 10.88 11.42 4.73
CA SER A 9 11.78 12.01 3.75
C SER A 9 12.04 11.04 2.60
N ARG A 10 12.40 11.58 1.43
CA ARG A 10 12.77 10.77 0.25
C ARG A 10 13.87 9.75 0.59
N LEU A 11 14.80 10.11 1.48
CA LEU A 11 15.87 9.22 1.95
C LEU A 11 15.33 8.03 2.76
N GLU A 12 14.39 8.27 3.68
CA GLU A 12 13.79 7.21 4.49
C GLU A 12 12.95 6.26 3.63
N LYS A 13 12.20 6.80 2.66
CA LYS A 13 11.46 6.00 1.68
C LYS A 13 12.41 5.12 0.84
N ALA A 14 13.54 5.68 0.39
CA ALA A 14 14.56 4.93 -0.32
C ALA A 14 15.21 3.85 0.55
N MET A 15 15.46 4.12 1.84
CA MET A 15 15.95 3.11 2.79
C MET A 15 14.96 1.96 2.98
N ILE A 16 13.66 2.25 3.07
CA ILE A 16 12.60 1.23 3.18
C ILE A 16 12.62 0.33 1.94
N LEU A 17 12.65 0.93 0.74
CA LEU A 17 12.75 0.19 -0.52
C LEU A 17 14.01 -0.68 -0.57
N TYR A 18 15.16 -0.13 -0.20
CA TYR A 18 16.42 -0.86 -0.21
C TYR A 18 16.42 -2.04 0.77
N ASN A 19 15.93 -1.84 2.00
CA ASN A 19 15.88 -2.89 3.01
C ASN A 19 15.01 -4.06 2.55
N HIS A 20 13.81 -3.76 2.02
CA HIS A 20 12.93 -4.81 1.51
C HIS A 20 13.47 -5.48 0.25
N ALA A 21 14.13 -4.74 -0.65
CA ALA A 21 14.78 -5.30 -1.82
C ALA A 21 15.93 -6.26 -1.46
N LYS A 22 16.69 -5.92 -0.42
CA LYS A 22 17.77 -6.76 0.12
C LYS A 22 17.22 -8.03 0.77
N ASP A 23 16.17 -7.92 1.57
CA ASP A 23 15.53 -9.07 2.22
C ASP A 23 14.84 -9.99 1.19
N GLY A 24 14.31 -9.42 0.11
CA GLY A 24 13.64 -10.14 -0.98
C GLY A 24 14.56 -10.97 -1.88
N LYS A 25 15.89 -10.91 -1.69
CA LYS A 25 16.90 -11.63 -2.52
C LYS A 25 16.63 -11.50 -4.03
N LEU A 26 16.40 -10.26 -4.48
CA LEU A 26 16.02 -9.98 -5.87
C LEU A 26 17.16 -10.32 -6.86
N PRO A 27 16.84 -10.77 -8.09
CA PRO A 27 17.82 -10.98 -9.15
C PRO A 27 18.57 -9.69 -9.52
N SER A 28 19.82 -9.80 -10.00
CA SER A 28 20.68 -8.66 -10.32
C SER A 28 20.01 -7.64 -11.27
N GLY A 29 19.35 -8.10 -12.33
CA GLY A 29 18.66 -7.18 -13.27
C GLY A 29 17.50 -6.40 -12.66
N VAL A 30 16.84 -6.95 -11.63
CA VAL A 30 15.79 -6.26 -10.88
C VAL A 30 16.39 -5.26 -9.89
N VAL A 31 17.51 -5.61 -9.26
CA VAL A 31 18.27 -4.69 -8.41
C VAL A 31 18.81 -3.52 -9.22
N ASP A 32 19.28 -3.74 -10.45
CA ASP A 32 19.78 -2.67 -11.32
C ASP A 32 18.64 -1.75 -11.79
N PHE A 33 17.45 -2.30 -12.04
CA PHE A 33 16.24 -1.48 -12.25
C PHE A 33 15.94 -0.61 -11.02
N LEU A 34 15.97 -1.17 -9.81
CA LEU A 34 15.74 -0.41 -8.58
C LEU A 34 16.85 0.62 -8.26
N LYS A 35 18.04 0.51 -8.86
CA LYS A 35 19.11 1.51 -8.75
C LYS A 35 19.03 2.61 -9.81
N SER A 36 18.13 2.47 -10.79
CA SER A 36 17.91 3.45 -11.86
C SER A 36 16.95 4.57 -11.42
N ASP A 37 16.53 5.41 -12.37
CA ASP A 37 15.50 6.44 -12.19
C ASP A 37 14.17 5.88 -11.63
N ALA A 38 13.92 4.57 -11.80
CA ALA A 38 12.77 3.90 -11.20
C ALA A 38 12.74 4.02 -9.67
N CYS A 39 13.90 4.09 -9.00
CA CYS A 39 13.96 4.32 -7.55
C CYS A 39 13.22 5.60 -7.16
N VAL A 40 13.53 6.69 -7.85
CA VAL A 40 12.99 8.03 -7.58
C VAL A 40 11.48 8.02 -7.83
N LYS A 41 11.04 7.44 -8.95
CA LYS A 41 9.62 7.33 -9.29
C LYS A 41 8.82 6.50 -8.27
N ILE A 42 9.40 5.43 -7.75
CA ILE A 42 8.75 4.59 -6.73
C ILE A 42 8.65 5.34 -5.40
N VAL A 43 9.72 5.97 -4.92
CA VAL A 43 9.71 6.65 -3.60
C VAL A 43 8.87 7.92 -3.59
N ASP A 44 8.75 8.58 -4.74
CA ASP A 44 7.93 9.79 -4.90
C ASP A 44 6.47 9.47 -5.24
N HIS A 45 6.11 8.20 -5.42
CA HIS A 45 4.75 7.80 -5.74
C HIS A 45 3.76 8.20 -4.63
N GLU A 46 2.60 8.73 -5.03
CA GLU A 46 1.57 9.24 -4.11
C GLU A 46 1.05 8.13 -3.19
N CYS A 47 0.88 6.92 -3.73
CA CYS A 47 0.45 5.72 -2.99
C CYS A 47 1.60 4.93 -2.35
N PHE A 48 2.78 5.54 -2.15
CA PHE A 48 3.89 4.85 -1.49
C PHE A 48 3.47 4.41 -0.08
N SER A 49 3.63 3.12 0.24
CA SER A 49 3.48 2.61 1.60
C SER A 49 4.53 1.53 1.88
N PRO A 50 5.07 1.44 3.12
CA PRO A 50 6.03 0.40 3.47
C PRO A 50 5.53 -1.02 3.16
N GLU A 51 4.24 -1.27 3.33
CA GLU A 51 3.63 -2.57 3.06
C GLU A 51 3.54 -2.87 1.55
N SER A 52 3.14 -1.89 0.74
CA SER A 52 3.13 -2.04 -0.72
C SER A 52 4.54 -2.34 -1.22
N ILE A 53 5.56 -1.66 -0.71
CA ILE A 53 6.97 -1.91 -1.06
C ILE A 53 7.44 -3.28 -0.59
N ARG A 54 7.07 -3.71 0.63
CA ARG A 54 7.36 -5.07 1.12
C ARG A 54 6.77 -6.12 0.18
N GLN A 55 5.51 -5.98 -0.24
CA GLN A 55 4.84 -6.87 -1.19
C GLN A 55 5.47 -6.84 -2.57
N LEU A 56 5.88 -5.65 -3.03
CA LEU A 56 6.60 -5.46 -4.28
C LEU A 56 7.90 -6.28 -4.28
N CYS A 57 8.68 -6.18 -3.20
CA CYS A 57 9.98 -6.86 -3.07
C CYS A 57 9.90 -8.35 -2.71
N THR A 58 8.77 -8.87 -2.22
CA THR A 58 8.61 -10.30 -1.85
C THR A 58 8.27 -11.23 -3.01
N GLY A 59 8.32 -10.75 -4.25
CA GLY A 59 8.22 -11.60 -5.45
C GLY A 59 7.53 -10.96 -6.64
N ARG A 60 6.65 -9.98 -6.40
CA ARG A 60 5.90 -9.27 -7.47
C ARG A 60 6.82 -8.62 -8.47
N LEU A 61 7.89 -7.97 -8.01
CA LEU A 61 8.84 -7.31 -8.89
C LEU A 61 9.60 -8.30 -9.80
N VAL A 62 9.88 -9.51 -9.32
CA VAL A 62 10.49 -10.58 -10.12
C VAL A 62 9.51 -11.09 -11.17
N ASP A 63 8.24 -11.26 -10.81
CA ASP A 63 7.20 -11.68 -11.74
C ASP A 63 6.95 -10.63 -12.83
N PHE A 64 6.92 -9.35 -12.45
CA PHE A 64 6.81 -8.25 -13.41
C PHE A 64 8.01 -8.23 -14.35
N SER A 65 9.23 -8.38 -13.84
CA SER A 65 10.44 -8.42 -14.66
C SER A 65 10.43 -9.58 -15.67
N LYS A 66 9.87 -10.74 -15.31
CA LYS A 66 9.67 -11.87 -16.24
C LYS A 66 8.62 -11.55 -17.31
N GLN A 67 7.50 -10.95 -16.91
CA GLN A 67 6.40 -10.61 -17.82
C GLN A 67 6.77 -9.52 -18.83
N THR A 68 7.72 -8.65 -18.50
CA THR A 68 8.13 -7.53 -19.37
C THR A 68 9.35 -7.85 -20.23
N ALA A 69 9.90 -9.07 -20.11
CA ALA A 69 11.08 -9.52 -20.85
C ALA A 69 12.26 -8.53 -20.82
N GLY A 70 12.44 -7.82 -19.69
CA GLY A 70 13.51 -6.85 -19.51
C GLY A 70 13.23 -5.44 -20.04
N ASN A 71 12.04 -5.14 -20.56
CA ASN A 71 11.63 -3.77 -20.85
C ASN A 71 11.39 -3.01 -19.54
N GLN A 72 12.26 -2.03 -19.25
CA GLN A 72 12.23 -1.23 -18.02
C GLN A 72 11.02 -0.29 -17.95
N GLU A 73 10.56 0.24 -19.09
CA GLU A 73 9.39 1.12 -19.14
C GLU A 73 8.10 0.34 -18.84
N SER A 74 7.95 -0.83 -19.45
CA SER A 74 6.84 -1.75 -19.15
C SER A 74 6.89 -2.29 -17.72
N LEU A 75 8.09 -2.48 -17.16
CA LEU A 75 8.27 -2.88 -15.77
C LEU A 75 7.83 -1.77 -14.81
N LEU A 76 8.27 -0.54 -15.05
CA LEU A 76 7.85 0.62 -14.26
C LEU A 76 6.33 0.80 -14.29
N LYS A 77 5.70 0.66 -15.46
CA LYS A 77 4.24 0.73 -15.58
C LYS A 77 3.53 -0.32 -14.71
N LYS A 78 4.01 -1.56 -14.70
CA LYS A 78 3.45 -2.60 -13.80
C LYS A 78 3.66 -2.29 -12.32
N VAL A 79 4.75 -1.61 -11.97
CA VAL A 79 4.99 -1.14 -10.61
C VAL A 79 4.04 -0.02 -10.24
N GLU A 80 3.81 0.95 -11.14
CA GLU A 80 2.82 2.02 -10.94
C GLU A 80 1.41 1.46 -10.79
N ASP A 81 0.98 0.56 -11.69
CA ASP A 81 -0.32 -0.11 -11.61
C ASP A 81 -0.48 -0.83 -10.27
N PHE A 82 0.56 -1.53 -9.81
CA PHE A 82 0.56 -2.22 -8.51
C PHE A 82 0.47 -1.25 -7.32
N LEU A 83 1.11 -0.09 -7.39
CA LEU A 83 1.02 0.92 -6.32
C LEU A 83 -0.34 1.62 -6.29
N PHE A 84 -1.01 1.74 -7.45
CA PHE A 84 -2.37 2.27 -7.54
C PHE A 84 -3.46 1.27 -7.11
N GLU A 85 -3.22 -0.03 -7.26
CA GLU A 85 -4.17 -1.04 -6.82
C GLU A 85 -4.12 -1.26 -5.29
N PRO A 86 -5.24 -1.15 -4.56
CA PRO A 86 -5.30 -1.66 -3.19
C PRO A 86 -5.02 -3.17 -3.25
N GLY A 87 -3.90 -3.59 -2.67
CA GLY A 87 -3.41 -4.96 -2.82
C GLY A 87 -4.47 -6.00 -2.48
N GLU A 88 -4.52 -7.10 -3.22
CA GLU A 88 -5.47 -8.20 -2.95
C GLU A 88 -5.42 -8.67 -1.48
N ALA A 89 -4.26 -8.58 -0.82
CA ALA A 89 -4.14 -8.84 0.61
C ALA A 89 -4.98 -7.88 1.48
N TRP A 90 -5.09 -6.61 1.10
CA TRP A 90 -5.98 -5.64 1.74
C TRP A 90 -7.44 -5.94 1.46
N LYS A 91 -7.80 -6.32 0.22
CA LYS A 91 -9.18 -6.72 -0.13
C LYS A 91 -9.59 -7.99 0.62
N VAL A 92 -8.70 -8.96 0.76
CA VAL A 92 -8.92 -10.19 1.51
C VAL A 92 -8.97 -9.91 3.01
N ALA A 93 -8.05 -9.10 3.56
CA ALA A 93 -8.08 -8.72 4.97
C ALA A 93 -9.37 -7.96 5.31
N TYR A 94 -9.74 -6.97 4.49
CA TYR A 94 -10.97 -6.21 4.63
C TYR A 94 -12.23 -7.08 4.52
N SER A 95 -12.28 -8.01 3.55
CA SER A 95 -13.43 -8.92 3.42
C SER A 95 -13.48 -10.00 4.51
N SER A 96 -12.35 -10.29 5.16
CA SER A 96 -12.27 -11.26 6.26
C SER A 96 -12.66 -10.70 7.64
N VAL A 97 -12.66 -9.37 7.82
CA VAL A 97 -13.08 -8.76 9.09
C VAL A 97 -14.60 -8.66 9.18
N PRO A 98 -15.19 -8.74 10.39
CA PRO A 98 -16.62 -8.59 10.58
C PRO A 98 -17.17 -7.29 9.97
N GLN A 99 -18.44 -7.31 9.57
CA GLN A 99 -19.08 -6.20 8.85
C GLN A 99 -19.05 -4.86 9.62
N TYR A 100 -19.04 -4.91 10.96
CA TYR A 100 -18.91 -3.72 11.80
C TYR A 100 -17.49 -3.10 11.75
N GLU A 101 -16.44 -3.90 11.58
CA GLU A 101 -15.05 -3.42 11.43
C GLU A 101 -14.80 -2.87 10.03
N GLN A 102 -15.46 -3.45 9.01
CA GLN A 102 -15.47 -2.92 7.64
C GLN A 102 -16.07 -1.51 7.58
N LEU A 103 -17.20 -1.31 8.26
CA LEU A 103 -17.85 0.00 8.41
C LEU A 103 -16.95 1.02 9.11
N LEU A 104 -16.31 0.62 10.22
CA LEU A 104 -15.33 1.47 10.91
C LEU A 104 -14.16 1.86 9.99
N CYS A 105 -13.58 0.91 9.27
CA CYS A 105 -12.52 1.18 8.30
C CYS A 105 -12.96 2.15 7.18
N SER A 106 -14.19 2.01 6.69
CA SER A 106 -14.75 2.89 5.66
C SER A 106 -14.96 4.32 6.16
N GLU A 107 -15.49 4.48 7.37
CA GLU A 107 -15.68 5.78 8.01
C GLU A 107 -14.34 6.48 8.33
N VAL A 108 -13.37 5.72 8.83
CA VAL A 108 -11.98 6.16 9.08
C VAL A 108 -11.33 6.70 7.80
N MET A 109 -11.50 6.00 6.66
CA MET A 109 -10.97 6.43 5.37
C MET A 109 -11.69 7.67 4.82
N THR A 110 -13.02 7.73 4.97
CA THR A 110 -13.84 8.87 4.52
C THR A 110 -13.50 10.16 5.27
N ALA A 111 -13.10 10.06 6.54
CA ALA A 111 -12.70 11.19 7.36
C ALA A 111 -11.29 11.76 7.07
N GLY A 112 -10.54 11.17 6.11
CA GLY A 112 -9.26 11.71 5.65
C GLY A 112 -8.20 11.88 6.75
N GLY A 113 -8.26 11.09 7.83
CA GLY A 113 -7.29 11.14 8.93
C GLY A 113 -7.59 12.15 10.04
N SER A 114 -8.64 12.97 9.94
CA SER A 114 -9.13 13.79 11.07
C SER A 114 -10.37 13.12 11.66
N ILE A 115 -10.12 12.15 12.54
CA ILE A 115 -11.19 11.35 13.14
C ILE A 115 -11.52 11.93 14.50
N ASP A 116 -12.65 12.62 14.57
CA ASP A 116 -13.30 12.85 15.85
C ASP A 116 -13.94 11.53 16.29
N PHE A 117 -13.30 10.86 17.26
CA PHE A 117 -13.79 9.61 17.85
C PHE A 117 -15.21 9.73 18.42
N GLY A 118 -15.62 10.91 18.88
CA GLY A 118 -16.98 11.16 19.34
C GLY A 118 -17.99 11.11 18.20
N GLN A 119 -17.65 11.71 17.05
CA GLN A 119 -18.48 11.69 15.85
C GLN A 119 -18.56 10.29 15.22
N LEU A 120 -17.44 9.57 15.18
CA LEU A 120 -17.38 8.19 14.67
C LEU A 120 -18.25 7.24 15.50
N LYS A 121 -18.18 7.36 16.84
CA LYS A 121 -19.02 6.59 17.76
C LYS A 121 -20.49 6.92 17.60
N ALA A 122 -20.84 8.19 17.46
CA ALA A 122 -22.22 8.62 17.25
C ALA A 122 -22.80 8.11 15.91
N ASN A 123 -22.02 8.13 14.82
CA ASN A 123 -22.43 7.59 13.52
C ASN A 123 -22.62 6.07 13.57
N TYR A 124 -21.75 5.37 14.29
CA TYR A 124 -21.84 3.93 14.50
C TYR A 124 -23.11 3.54 15.27
N GLU A 125 -23.36 4.17 16.42
CA GLU A 125 -24.55 3.92 17.26
C GLU A 125 -25.86 4.22 16.50
N LYS A 126 -25.86 5.26 15.67
CA LYS A 126 -26.99 5.63 14.82
C LYS A 126 -27.26 4.60 13.71
N THR A 127 -26.21 4.05 13.11
CA THR A 127 -26.31 3.03 12.05
C THR A 127 -26.78 1.69 12.62
N ILE A 128 -26.29 1.28 13.80
CA ILE A 128 -26.76 0.08 14.48
C ILE A 128 -28.23 0.21 14.88
N SER A 129 -28.65 1.37 15.40
CA SER A 129 -30.05 1.63 15.75
C SER A 129 -31.00 1.56 14.54
N LEU A 130 -30.51 1.86 13.33
CA LEU A 130 -31.27 1.75 12.07
C LEU A 130 -31.37 0.31 11.57
N ILE A 131 -30.38 -0.53 11.88
CA ILE A 131 -30.35 -1.95 11.50
C ILE A 131 -31.17 -2.81 12.48
N GLU A 132 -31.16 -2.49 13.77
CA GLU A 132 -31.90 -3.20 14.82
C GLU A 132 -33.37 -2.74 14.96
N GLY A 133 -33.73 -1.61 14.33
CA GLY A 133 -35.09 -1.08 14.31
C GLY A 133 -36.02 -1.67 13.23
N HIS A 134 -35.58 -2.71 12.51
CA HIS A 134 -36.31 -3.39 11.44
C HIS A 134 -36.51 -4.88 11.71
#